data_AF-A0A925IU77-F1
#
_entry.id   AF-A0A925IU77-F1
#
_cell.length_a   1.000
_cell.length_b   1.000
_cell.length_c   1.000
_cell.angle_alpha   90.00
_cell.angle_beta   90.00
_cell.angle_gamma   90.00
#
_symmetry.space_group_name_H-M   'P 1'
#
loop_
_entity.id
_entity.type
_entity.pdbx_description
1 polymer ?
#
loop_
_entity_poly.entity_id
_entity_poly.type
_entity_poly.pdbx_seq_one_letter_code
_entity_poly.pdbx_strand_id
1 'polypeptide(L)'
;MKTNLVKFQWLFILALGLFGTSCSDTSDSIDDATAETYAEETVFRTQEAANLGRFGCYELVFPVTVAFPDGSTAEADSYEALKLVVKNWRKDNPRVRIRPSFAFPYEVINKDGEVITVEDATQQKELRIACGKDFFGTHGPAGHNDRPKLCFRPAFPFSIELPDGTIVTLNSKEDKRKLQLAIREWKKNNPDSTEKPELVFPLSVILEDRTTVIVNSKEELLALKESCK
;
A
#
# COMPACT_ATOMS: atom_id res chain seq x y z
N MET A 1 50.02 30.58 67.90
CA MET A 1 50.25 29.32 67.17
C MET A 1 49.03 28.43 67.32
N LYS A 2 48.25 28.28 66.25
CA LYS A 2 47.10 27.38 66.18
C LYS A 2 47.46 26.26 65.22
N THR A 3 47.61 25.05 65.74
CA THR A 3 47.54 23.81 64.98
C THR A 3 46.19 23.19 65.31
N ASN A 4 45.36 22.93 64.30
CA ASN A 4 44.61 21.67 64.22
C ASN A 4 43.74 21.60 62.96
N LEU A 5 43.68 20.36 62.48
CA LEU A 5 42.61 19.68 61.79
C LEU A 5 42.47 19.82 60.25
N VAL A 6 42.99 18.75 59.65
CA VAL A 6 42.70 18.10 58.37
C VAL A 6 41.28 18.37 57.86
N LYS A 7 41.16 18.91 56.64
CA LYS A 7 39.91 19.02 55.90
C LYS A 7 39.53 17.66 55.30
N PHE A 8 38.39 17.16 55.76
CA PHE A 8 37.70 15.95 55.33
C PHE A 8 37.05 16.22 53.95
N GLN A 9 37.58 15.59 52.90
CA GLN A 9 37.04 15.73 51.54
C GLN A 9 35.95 14.68 51.34
N TRP A 10 34.69 15.08 51.54
CA TRP A 10 33.50 14.34 51.12
C TRP A 10 33.26 14.59 49.63
N LEU A 11 33.42 13.55 48.80
CA LEU A 11 32.87 13.49 47.45
C LEU A 11 32.43 12.05 47.18
N PHE A 12 31.18 11.78 47.54
CA PHE A 12 30.38 10.67 47.05
C PHE A 12 29.05 11.27 46.58
N ILE A 13 28.39 10.59 45.63
CA ILE A 13 27.05 10.87 45.04
C ILE A 13 27.15 11.68 43.73
N LEU A 14 26.64 11.26 42.57
CA LEU A 14 25.80 10.14 42.16
C LEU A 14 26.06 9.90 40.65
N ALA A 15 26.04 8.65 40.22
CA ALA A 15 25.88 8.33 38.81
C ALA A 15 24.50 8.79 38.32
N LEU A 16 24.45 9.67 37.31
CA LEU A 16 23.27 9.86 36.47
C LEU A 16 23.70 9.69 35.02
N GLY A 17 23.99 8.44 34.66
CA GLY A 17 24.10 8.03 33.26
C GLY A 17 22.71 7.80 32.68
N LEU A 18 22.54 8.25 31.44
CA LEU A 18 21.58 7.76 30.47
C LEU A 18 20.10 8.02 30.78
N PHE A 19 19.67 9.28 30.58
CA PHE A 19 18.41 9.47 29.86
C PHE A 19 18.74 9.47 28.37
N GLY A 20 18.51 8.31 27.74
CA GLY A 20 18.51 8.16 26.31
C GLY A 20 17.61 9.22 25.69
N THR A 21 18.16 9.86 24.66
CA THR A 21 17.49 10.82 23.81
C THR A 21 16.15 10.23 23.37
N SER A 22 15.05 10.87 23.79
CA SER A 22 13.77 10.69 23.13
C SER A 22 14.00 10.99 21.64
N CYS A 23 13.82 10.00 20.77
CA CYS A 23 13.78 10.22 19.32
C CYS A 23 12.55 11.10 19.01
N SER A 24 12.73 12.42 19.09
CA SER A 24 12.02 13.29 18.18
C SER A 24 12.80 13.24 16.86
N ASP A 25 12.38 12.41 15.90
CA ASP A 25 12.81 12.59 14.51
C ASP A 25 12.16 13.87 13.98
N THR A 26 12.75 14.98 14.40
CA THR A 26 12.58 16.31 13.84
C THR A 26 13.85 16.63 13.05
N SER A 27 14.29 15.73 12.17
CA SER A 27 15.31 16.08 11.19
C SER A 27 14.60 16.74 10.00
N ASP A 28 14.93 18.02 9.76
CA ASP A 28 14.54 18.76 8.55
C ASP A 28 15.30 18.31 7.31
N SER A 29 16.04 17.21 7.42
CA SER A 29 16.78 16.57 6.34
C SER A 29 16.49 15.08 6.34
N ILE A 30 16.52 14.50 5.14
CA ILE A 30 16.56 13.06 4.91
C ILE A 30 17.97 12.70 4.44
N ASP A 31 18.45 11.53 4.82
CA ASP A 31 19.74 11.03 4.33
C ASP A 31 19.66 10.60 2.85
N ASP A 32 20.82 10.45 2.21
CA ASP A 32 20.92 10.13 0.78
C ASP A 32 20.28 8.78 0.41
N ALA A 33 20.42 7.77 1.28
CA ALA A 33 19.88 6.43 1.04
C ALA A 33 18.35 6.41 1.15
N THR A 34 17.79 7.16 2.10
CA THR A 34 16.34 7.37 2.20
C THR A 34 15.79 8.11 0.99
N ALA A 35 16.49 9.13 0.50
CA ALA A 35 16.11 9.86 -0.71
C ALA A 35 16.18 8.99 -1.97
N GLU A 36 17.21 8.14 -2.07
CA GLU A 36 17.38 7.16 -3.16
C GLU A 36 16.21 6.16 -3.16
N THR A 37 15.94 5.54 -2.01
CA THR A 37 14.86 4.56 -1.86
C THR A 37 13.49 5.16 -2.24
N TYR A 38 13.25 6.41 -1.85
CA TYR A 38 12.04 7.13 -2.24
C TYR A 38 11.96 7.35 -3.75
N ALA A 39 13.06 7.74 -4.39
CA ALA A 39 13.12 7.97 -5.83
C ALA A 39 12.86 6.67 -6.60
N GLU A 40 13.53 5.58 -6.23
CA GLU A 40 13.31 4.25 -6.80
C GLU A 40 11.84 3.82 -6.68
N GLU A 41 11.26 3.93 -5.48
CA GLU A 41 9.87 3.53 -5.24
C GLU A 41 8.88 4.40 -6.02
N THR A 42 9.17 5.70 -6.15
CA THR A 42 8.31 6.64 -6.89
C THR A 42 8.36 6.35 -8.38
N VAL A 43 9.56 6.19 -8.97
CA VAL A 43 9.69 5.82 -10.38
C VAL A 43 8.99 4.49 -10.66
N PHE A 44 9.19 3.49 -9.79
CA PHE A 44 8.54 2.19 -9.91
C PHE A 44 7.00 2.29 -9.90
N ARG A 45 6.43 3.03 -8.93
CA ARG A 45 4.97 3.21 -8.84
C ARG A 45 4.40 4.01 -10.01
N THR A 46 5.16 4.96 -10.53
CA THR A 46 4.74 5.72 -11.72
C THR A 46 4.73 4.81 -12.95
N GLN A 47 5.72 3.92 -13.09
CA GLN A 47 5.71 2.88 -14.13
C GLN A 47 4.53 1.92 -13.95
N GLU A 48 4.22 1.51 -12.72
CA GLU A 48 3.06 0.68 -12.39
C GLU A 48 1.72 1.33 -12.79
N ALA A 49 1.55 2.61 -12.49
CA ALA A 49 0.29 3.31 -12.70
C ALA A 49 -0.16 3.34 -14.17
N ALA A 50 0.76 3.17 -15.11
CA ALA A 50 0.53 3.18 -16.56
C ALA A 50 0.99 1.88 -17.26
N ASN A 51 1.35 0.82 -16.51
CA ASN A 51 1.93 -0.42 -17.06
C ASN A 51 3.10 -0.15 -18.02
N LEU A 52 4.10 0.59 -17.54
CA LEU A 52 5.28 1.01 -18.30
C LEU A 52 6.51 0.17 -18.00
N GLY A 53 7.50 0.22 -18.90
CA GLY A 53 8.84 -0.34 -18.70
C GLY A 53 8.94 -1.84 -19.02
N ARG A 54 10.06 -2.44 -18.60
CA ARG A 54 10.41 -3.86 -18.85
C ARG A 54 9.29 -4.88 -18.55
N PHE A 55 8.45 -4.58 -17.57
CA PHE A 55 7.37 -5.47 -17.13
C PHE A 55 5.97 -4.97 -17.54
N GLY A 56 5.92 -3.83 -18.23
CA GLY A 56 4.72 -3.19 -18.74
C GLY A 56 4.38 -3.57 -20.19
N CYS A 57 3.28 -3.02 -20.70
CA CYS A 57 2.90 -3.13 -22.11
C CYS A 57 3.48 -2.00 -22.97
N TYR A 58 3.93 -0.91 -22.33
CA TYR A 58 4.38 0.29 -23.01
C TYR A 58 5.73 0.77 -22.46
N GLU A 59 6.49 1.47 -23.28
CA GLU A 59 7.76 2.11 -22.92
C GLU A 59 7.58 3.63 -22.95
N LEU A 60 8.21 4.37 -22.03
CA LEU A 60 8.16 5.84 -22.06
C LEU A 60 8.96 6.38 -23.25
N VAL A 61 8.40 7.38 -23.92
CA VAL A 61 9.16 8.24 -24.82
C VAL A 61 9.68 9.42 -24.02
N PHE A 62 11.00 9.57 -23.99
CA PHE A 62 11.65 10.71 -23.35
C PHE A 62 11.77 11.89 -24.33
N PRO A 63 11.76 13.14 -23.83
CA PRO A 63 11.72 13.52 -22.42
C PRO A 63 10.31 13.44 -21.81
N VAL A 64 10.26 13.25 -20.48
CA VAL A 64 9.02 13.30 -19.69
C VAL A 64 9.08 14.42 -18.66
N THR A 65 7.94 15.04 -18.40
CA THR A 65 7.82 16.09 -17.39
C THR A 65 7.25 15.50 -16.10
N VAL A 66 7.95 15.70 -14.99
CA VAL A 66 7.52 15.36 -13.63
C VAL A 66 6.80 16.57 -13.05
N ALA A 67 5.58 16.36 -12.56
CA ALA A 67 4.82 17.33 -11.78
C ALA A 67 4.93 17.01 -10.28
N PHE A 68 5.31 18.01 -9.49
CA PHE A 68 5.46 17.90 -8.06
C PHE A 68 4.24 18.43 -7.29
N PRO A 69 4.01 17.97 -6.05
CA PRO A 69 2.89 18.43 -5.22
C PRO A 69 2.91 19.93 -4.87
N ASP A 70 4.07 20.58 -4.94
CA ASP A 70 4.23 22.02 -4.73
C ASP A 70 3.86 22.86 -5.96
N GLY A 71 3.45 22.21 -7.06
CA GLY A 71 3.12 22.83 -8.34
C GLY A 71 4.33 23.09 -9.24
N SER A 72 5.55 22.80 -8.78
CA SER A 72 6.74 22.84 -9.63
C SER A 72 6.78 21.65 -10.59
N THR A 73 7.59 21.78 -11.64
CA THR A 73 7.81 20.72 -12.62
C THR A 73 9.29 20.59 -12.95
N ALA A 74 9.70 19.42 -13.44
CA ALA A 74 11.05 19.19 -13.94
C ALA A 74 11.03 18.19 -15.10
N GLU A 75 11.92 18.37 -16.07
CA GLU A 75 12.08 17.45 -17.19
C GLU A 75 13.13 16.38 -16.88
N ALA A 76 12.87 15.16 -17.36
CA ALA A 76 13.80 14.04 -17.34
C ALA A 76 13.92 13.46 -18.74
N ASP A 77 15.13 13.27 -19.24
CA ASP A 77 15.44 12.74 -20.58
C ASP A 77 15.75 11.23 -20.57
N SER A 78 15.75 10.62 -19.39
CA SER A 78 16.07 9.22 -19.17
C SER A 78 15.53 8.77 -17.82
N TYR A 79 15.46 7.46 -17.60
CA TYR A 79 15.07 6.90 -16.30
C TYR A 79 16.03 7.29 -15.17
N GLU A 80 17.32 7.45 -15.48
CA GLU A 80 18.32 7.90 -14.51
C GLU A 80 18.14 9.37 -14.16
N ALA A 81 17.89 10.23 -15.16
CA ALA A 81 17.52 11.63 -14.91
C ALA A 81 16.21 11.74 -14.10
N LEU A 82 15.23 10.88 -14.39
CA LEU A 82 13.96 10.84 -13.67
C LEU A 82 14.15 10.52 -12.18
N LYS A 83 14.93 9.48 -11.86
CA LYS A 83 15.29 9.16 -10.46
C LYS A 83 16.01 10.32 -9.78
N LEU A 84 16.98 10.93 -10.47
CA LEU A 84 17.77 12.02 -9.93
C LEU A 84 16.91 13.26 -9.60
N VAL A 85 16.02 13.64 -10.51
CA VAL A 85 15.06 14.73 -10.34
C VAL A 85 14.17 14.49 -9.12
N VAL A 86 13.62 13.28 -8.98
CA VAL A 86 12.77 12.92 -7.83
C VAL A 86 13.58 12.87 -6.52
N LYS A 87 14.80 12.33 -6.55
CA LYS A 87 15.69 12.25 -5.38
C LYS A 87 16.04 13.64 -4.85
N ASN A 88 16.42 14.55 -5.72
CA ASN A 88 16.80 15.92 -5.35
C ASN A 88 15.59 16.67 -4.78
N TRP A 89 14.44 16.61 -5.46
CA TRP A 89 13.22 17.24 -4.96
C TRP A 89 12.83 16.69 -3.59
N ARG A 90 12.98 15.37 -3.36
CA ARG A 90 12.67 14.73 -2.09
C ARG A 90 13.56 15.20 -0.94
N LYS A 91 14.85 15.50 -1.21
CA LYS A 91 15.77 16.08 -0.21
C LYS A 91 15.34 17.49 0.20
N ASP A 92 14.86 18.27 -0.74
CA ASP A 92 14.39 19.64 -0.49
C ASP A 92 12.98 19.67 0.12
N ASN A 93 12.22 18.57 -0.01
CA ASN A 93 10.83 18.43 0.44
C ASN A 93 10.60 17.21 1.36
N PRO A 94 11.32 17.08 2.49
CA PRO A 94 11.34 15.86 3.31
C PRO A 94 10.00 15.56 4.00
N ARG A 95 9.19 16.60 4.27
CA ARG A 95 7.91 16.49 4.97
C ARG A 95 6.72 16.20 4.04
N VAL A 96 6.87 16.40 2.74
CA VAL A 96 5.77 16.18 1.78
C VAL A 96 5.54 14.67 1.63
N ARG A 97 4.28 14.24 1.77
CA ARG A 97 3.90 12.82 1.68
C ARG A 97 3.23 12.45 0.35
N ILE A 98 2.80 13.45 -0.40
CA ILE A 98 2.23 13.28 -1.74
C ILE A 98 3.39 12.97 -2.70
N ARG A 99 3.19 12.00 -3.59
CA ARG A 99 4.21 11.63 -4.59
C ARG A 99 4.11 12.51 -5.84
N PRO A 100 5.24 12.80 -6.51
CA PRO A 100 5.24 13.34 -7.86
C PRO A 100 4.52 12.41 -8.84
N SER A 101 4.04 12.97 -9.96
CA SER A 101 3.45 12.24 -11.07
C SER A 101 4.04 12.73 -12.40
N PHE A 102 3.73 12.06 -13.52
CA PHE A 102 3.97 12.68 -14.82
C PHE A 102 2.95 13.80 -15.05
N ALA A 103 3.42 14.89 -15.66
CA ALA A 103 2.55 15.90 -16.25
C ALA A 103 1.99 15.36 -17.56
N PHE A 104 0.74 15.72 -17.86
CA PHE A 104 0.13 15.44 -19.14
C PHE A 104 0.35 16.60 -20.12
N PRO A 105 0.42 16.34 -21.43
CA PRO A 105 0.48 15.02 -22.05
C PRO A 105 1.88 14.38 -21.98
N TYR A 106 1.96 13.06 -22.10
CA TYR A 106 3.22 12.32 -22.33
C TYR A 106 3.01 11.21 -23.37
N GLU A 107 4.12 10.69 -23.90
CA GLU A 107 4.08 9.68 -24.97
C GLU A 107 4.61 8.32 -24.50
N VAL A 108 4.00 7.26 -25.01
CA VAL A 108 4.41 5.88 -24.77
C VAL A 108 4.48 5.10 -26.09
N ILE A 109 5.36 4.11 -26.18
CA ILE A 109 5.44 3.19 -27.32
C ILE A 109 4.95 1.81 -26.90
N ASN A 110 4.06 1.20 -27.68
CA ASN A 110 3.62 -0.18 -27.45
C ASN A 110 4.60 -1.22 -28.01
N LYS A 111 4.35 -2.50 -27.73
CA LYS A 111 5.15 -3.63 -28.25
C LYS A 111 5.25 -3.69 -29.78
N ASP A 112 4.30 -3.07 -30.49
CA ASP A 112 4.20 -3.06 -31.94
C ASP A 112 4.94 -1.83 -32.53
N GLY A 113 5.52 -0.97 -31.69
CA GLY A 113 6.29 0.22 -32.07
C GLY A 113 5.44 1.46 -32.32
N GLU A 114 4.14 1.42 -32.03
CA GLU A 114 3.23 2.55 -32.18
C GLU A 114 3.36 3.52 -31.01
N VAL A 115 3.51 4.81 -31.33
CA VAL A 115 3.53 5.92 -30.35
C VAL A 115 2.09 6.30 -30.02
N ILE A 116 1.77 6.31 -28.73
CA ILE A 116 0.47 6.69 -28.18
C ILE A 116 0.69 7.91 -27.28
N THR A 117 -0.05 8.98 -27.55
CA THR A 117 -0.10 10.16 -26.67
C THR A 117 -1.12 9.92 -25.57
N VAL A 118 -0.72 10.19 -24.33
CA VAL A 118 -1.56 10.12 -23.13
C VAL A 118 -1.87 11.54 -22.70
N GLU A 119 -3.07 12.02 -22.99
CA GLU A 119 -3.47 13.41 -22.74
C GLU A 119 -3.99 13.67 -21.33
N ASP A 120 -4.49 12.64 -20.65
CA ASP A 120 -5.05 12.78 -19.31
C ASP A 120 -5.03 11.47 -18.51
N ALA A 121 -5.47 11.57 -17.25
CA ALA A 121 -5.54 10.43 -16.35
C ALA A 121 -6.58 9.36 -16.79
N THR A 122 -7.57 9.75 -17.61
CA THR A 122 -8.57 8.82 -18.16
C THR A 122 -7.92 7.95 -19.22
N GLN A 123 -7.19 8.54 -20.19
CA GLN A 123 -6.45 7.82 -21.21
C GLN A 123 -5.36 6.93 -20.60
N GLN A 124 -4.65 7.41 -19.58
CA GLN A 124 -3.68 6.57 -18.85
C GLN A 124 -4.35 5.34 -18.26
N LYS A 125 -5.52 5.50 -17.64
CA LYS A 125 -6.28 4.40 -17.05
C LYS A 125 -6.79 3.44 -18.12
N GLU A 126 -7.24 3.95 -19.26
CA GLU A 126 -7.68 3.14 -20.40
C GLU A 126 -6.53 2.31 -20.97
N LEU A 127 -5.35 2.90 -21.15
CA LEU A 127 -4.15 2.19 -21.58
C LEU A 127 -3.75 1.09 -20.59
N ARG A 128 -3.84 1.39 -19.28
CA ARG A 128 -3.60 0.39 -18.23
C ARG A 128 -4.59 -0.78 -18.33
N ILE A 129 -5.88 -0.51 -18.51
CA ILE A 129 -6.92 -1.55 -18.65
C ILE A 129 -6.69 -2.35 -19.94
N ALA A 130 -6.37 -1.69 -21.04
CA ALA A 130 -6.12 -2.32 -22.35
C ALA A 130 -4.91 -3.26 -22.34
N CYS A 131 -3.90 -2.97 -21.52
CA CYS A 131 -2.77 -3.88 -21.29
C CYS A 131 -3.23 -5.27 -20.77
N GLY A 132 -4.41 -5.37 -20.16
CA GLY A 132 -5.12 -6.63 -19.90
C GLY A 132 -4.46 -7.57 -18.89
N LYS A 133 -3.28 -7.20 -18.38
CA LYS A 133 -2.53 -7.93 -17.37
C LYS A 133 -2.30 -6.99 -16.19
N ASP A 134 -2.83 -7.34 -15.02
CA ASP A 134 -2.38 -6.80 -13.74
C ASP A 134 -0.98 -7.40 -13.45
N PHE A 135 0.05 -7.00 -14.20
CA PHE A 135 1.41 -7.52 -13.99
C PHE A 135 2.06 -6.98 -12.71
N PHE A 136 1.57 -5.83 -12.21
CA PHE A 136 1.81 -5.38 -10.84
C PHE A 136 0.77 -5.97 -9.86
N GLY A 137 0.25 -7.16 -10.16
CA GLY A 137 -0.54 -7.94 -9.23
C GLY A 137 0.25 -8.16 -7.93
N THR A 138 -0.10 -7.45 -6.87
CA THR A 138 0.28 -7.78 -5.48
C THR A 138 1.79 -7.76 -5.15
N HIS A 139 2.60 -6.93 -5.80
CA HIS A 139 4.05 -6.87 -5.53
C HIS A 139 4.56 -5.46 -5.22
N GLY A 140 4.17 -4.93 -4.05
CA GLY A 140 5.16 -4.13 -3.31
C GLY A 140 6.33 -5.05 -2.87
N PRO A 141 7.48 -4.51 -2.42
CA PRO A 141 8.59 -5.30 -1.87
C PRO A 141 8.17 -6.21 -0.69
N ALA A 142 7.01 -5.93 -0.08
CA ALA A 142 6.33 -6.77 0.89
C ALA A 142 4.91 -7.13 0.38
N GLY A 143 4.83 -7.87 -0.71
CA GLY A 143 3.56 -8.32 -1.28
C GLY A 143 2.66 -8.97 -0.22
N HIS A 144 1.36 -8.67 -0.24
CA HIS A 144 0.36 -9.30 0.63
C HIS A 144 0.07 -10.77 0.27
N ASN A 145 1.09 -11.53 -0.14
CA ASN A 145 1.01 -12.98 -0.34
C ASN A 145 1.49 -13.78 0.88
N ASP A 146 1.92 -13.12 1.97
CA ASP A 146 2.07 -13.77 3.28
C ASP A 146 0.73 -13.99 3.99
N ARG A 147 -0.39 -13.73 3.32
CA ARG A 147 -1.66 -14.35 3.74
C ARG A 147 -1.66 -15.75 3.16
N PRO A 148 -1.67 -16.82 3.98
CA PRO A 148 -1.89 -18.16 3.50
C PRO A 148 -3.09 -18.13 2.56
N LYS A 149 -2.92 -18.57 1.31
CA LYS A 149 -4.06 -18.74 0.42
C LYS A 149 -4.99 -19.71 1.12
N LEU A 150 -6.23 -19.29 1.39
CA LEU A 150 -7.23 -20.22 1.92
C LEU A 150 -7.41 -21.33 0.87
N CYS A 151 -7.24 -22.58 1.28
CA CYS A 151 -7.44 -23.76 0.44
C CYS A 151 -8.93 -24.08 0.19
N PHE A 152 -9.80 -23.09 0.42
CA PHE A 152 -11.24 -23.19 0.22
C PHE A 152 -11.85 -21.82 -0.10
N ARG A 153 -13.06 -21.86 -0.66
CA ARG A 153 -13.90 -20.68 -0.95
C ARG A 153 -15.36 -20.94 -0.58
N PRO A 154 -16.15 -19.94 -0.17
CA PRO A 154 -17.58 -20.14 0.04
C PRO A 154 -18.29 -20.66 -1.23
N ALA A 155 -19.20 -21.61 -1.03
CA ALA A 155 -20.19 -21.99 -2.01
C ALA A 155 -21.39 -21.06 -1.90
N PHE A 156 -21.99 -20.72 -3.04
CA PHE A 156 -23.25 -20.00 -3.03
C PHE A 156 -24.42 -20.99 -2.82
N PRO A 157 -25.52 -20.56 -2.17
CA PRO A 157 -25.68 -19.28 -1.48
C PRO A 157 -25.02 -19.26 -0.08
N PHE A 158 -24.62 -18.07 0.39
CA PHE A 158 -24.21 -17.84 1.78
C PHE A 158 -24.63 -16.44 2.24
N SER A 159 -24.69 -16.24 3.55
CA SER A 159 -25.17 -14.97 4.15
C SER A 159 -24.11 -14.34 5.05
N ILE A 160 -24.14 -13.01 5.10
CA ILE A 160 -23.33 -12.20 6.00
C ILE A 160 -24.26 -11.33 6.83
N GLU A 161 -24.06 -11.32 8.13
CA GLU A 161 -24.76 -10.45 9.08
C GLU A 161 -23.90 -9.22 9.37
N LEU A 162 -24.47 -8.03 9.20
CA LEU A 162 -23.85 -6.77 9.59
C LEU A 162 -24.03 -6.55 11.10
N PRO A 163 -23.21 -5.68 11.74
CA PRO A 163 -23.30 -5.49 13.18
C PRO A 163 -24.63 -4.88 13.68
N ASP A 164 -25.42 -4.30 12.78
CA ASP A 164 -26.79 -3.83 13.07
C ASP A 164 -27.85 -4.94 12.99
N GLY A 165 -27.44 -6.20 12.75
CA GLY A 165 -28.32 -7.36 12.57
C GLY A 165 -28.86 -7.52 11.14
N THR A 166 -28.46 -6.65 10.19
CA THR A 166 -28.90 -6.77 8.80
C THR A 166 -28.24 -7.99 8.14
N ILE A 167 -29.04 -8.93 7.62
CA ILE A 167 -28.53 -10.11 6.91
C ILE A 167 -28.55 -9.88 5.40
N VAL A 168 -27.38 -10.01 4.76
CA VAL A 168 -27.20 -9.96 3.31
C VAL A 168 -26.88 -11.34 2.77
N THR A 169 -27.85 -11.94 2.06
CA THR A 169 -27.64 -13.20 1.33
C THR A 169 -27.04 -12.94 -0.05
N LEU A 170 -26.00 -13.69 -0.39
CA LEU A 170 -25.39 -13.75 -1.71
C LEU A 170 -25.76 -15.08 -2.35
N ASN A 171 -26.48 -15.03 -3.47
CA ASN A 171 -26.88 -16.19 -4.28
C ASN A 171 -25.90 -16.46 -5.43
N SER A 172 -25.16 -15.44 -5.85
CA SER A 172 -24.13 -15.56 -6.89
C SER A 172 -23.00 -14.56 -6.71
N LYS A 173 -21.98 -14.65 -7.57
CA LYS A 173 -20.86 -13.69 -7.59
C LYS A 173 -21.31 -12.24 -7.86
N GLU A 174 -22.42 -12.05 -8.56
CA GLU A 174 -22.95 -10.73 -8.92
C GLU A 174 -23.50 -9.97 -7.70
N ASP A 175 -23.96 -10.70 -6.69
CA ASP A 175 -24.47 -10.14 -5.42
C ASP A 175 -23.36 -9.51 -4.56
N LYS A 176 -22.08 -9.67 -4.94
CA LYS A 176 -20.95 -9.03 -4.26
C LYS A 176 -21.13 -7.51 -4.20
N ARG A 177 -21.71 -6.89 -5.24
CA ARG A 177 -21.98 -5.44 -5.26
C ARG A 177 -23.02 -5.05 -4.19
N LYS A 178 -24.05 -5.87 -4.00
CA LYS A 178 -25.09 -5.65 -2.98
C LYS A 178 -24.49 -5.64 -1.59
N LEU A 179 -23.66 -6.63 -1.27
CA LEU A 179 -22.94 -6.69 0.01
C LEU A 179 -22.04 -5.47 0.22
N GLN A 180 -21.28 -5.06 -0.79
CA GLN A 180 -20.40 -3.90 -0.69
C GLN A 180 -21.16 -2.60 -0.41
N LEU A 181 -22.33 -2.42 -1.05
CA LEU A 181 -23.18 -1.25 -0.82
C LEU A 181 -23.72 -1.25 0.62
N ALA A 182 -24.25 -2.39 1.10
CA ALA A 182 -24.74 -2.52 2.48
C ALA A 182 -23.64 -2.19 3.51
N ILE A 183 -22.43 -2.72 3.35
CA ILE A 183 -21.31 -2.44 4.27
C ILE A 183 -20.92 -0.96 4.22
N ARG A 184 -20.87 -0.35 3.02
CA ARG A 184 -20.51 1.07 2.88
C ARG A 184 -21.53 1.98 3.55
N GLU A 185 -22.81 1.69 3.36
CA GLU A 185 -23.91 2.43 3.98
C GLU A 185 -23.88 2.32 5.50
N TRP A 186 -23.72 1.09 6.02
CA TRP A 186 -23.57 0.88 7.45
C TRP A 186 -22.37 1.64 8.04
N LYS A 187 -21.20 1.59 7.39
CA LYS A 187 -20.01 2.34 7.86
C LYS A 187 -20.21 3.85 7.82
N LYS A 188 -20.93 4.37 6.81
CA LYS A 188 -21.26 5.79 6.72
C LYS A 188 -22.13 6.23 7.90
N ASN A 189 -23.04 5.39 8.34
CA ASN A 189 -23.94 5.65 9.46
C ASN A 189 -23.30 5.35 10.83
N ASN A 190 -22.18 4.61 10.86
CA ASN A 190 -21.48 4.20 12.07
C ASN A 190 -19.96 4.54 11.98
N PRO A 191 -19.58 5.82 11.85
CA PRO A 191 -18.20 6.23 11.55
C PRO A 191 -17.19 5.87 12.65
N ASP A 192 -17.63 5.80 13.92
CA ASP A 192 -16.78 5.48 15.06
C ASP A 192 -16.77 3.97 15.39
N SER A 193 -17.56 3.16 14.68
CA SER A 193 -17.67 1.72 14.96
C SER A 193 -16.45 0.96 14.45
N THR A 194 -15.96 0.03 15.29
CA THR A 194 -14.88 -0.91 14.96
C THR A 194 -15.41 -2.32 14.66
N GLU A 195 -16.72 -2.52 14.79
CA GLU A 195 -17.40 -3.80 14.55
C GLU A 195 -17.34 -4.19 13.08
N LYS A 196 -17.45 -5.50 12.82
CA LYS A 196 -17.28 -6.07 11.48
C LYS A 196 -18.42 -7.02 11.18
N PRO A 197 -18.88 -7.07 9.91
CA PRO A 197 -19.82 -8.09 9.48
C PRO A 197 -19.26 -9.50 9.70
N GLU A 198 -20.14 -10.43 10.06
CA GLU A 198 -19.81 -11.84 10.33
C GLU A 198 -20.53 -12.78 9.36
N LEU A 199 -19.96 -13.98 9.16
CA LEU A 199 -20.61 -15.02 8.35
C LEU A 199 -21.73 -15.68 9.15
N VAL A 200 -22.87 -15.90 8.51
CA VAL A 200 -23.97 -16.68 9.09
C VAL A 200 -23.68 -18.16 8.85
N PHE A 201 -23.73 -18.94 9.92
CA PHE A 201 -23.55 -20.39 9.88
C PHE A 201 -24.91 -21.11 9.98
N PRO A 202 -25.05 -22.31 9.39
CA PRO A 202 -24.04 -23.05 8.62
C PRO A 202 -23.82 -22.47 7.22
N LEU A 203 -22.61 -22.65 6.67
CA LEU A 203 -22.27 -22.29 5.29
C LEU A 203 -21.50 -23.41 4.60
N SER A 204 -21.67 -23.54 3.28
CA SER A 204 -20.91 -24.50 2.48
C SER A 204 -19.64 -23.85 1.93
N VAL A 205 -18.53 -24.58 1.93
CA VAL A 205 -17.26 -24.18 1.31
C VAL A 205 -16.82 -25.22 0.29
N ILE A 206 -16.18 -24.78 -0.79
CA ILE A 206 -15.59 -25.61 -1.83
C ILE A 206 -14.08 -25.61 -1.62
N LEU A 207 -13.50 -26.80 -1.44
CA LEU A 207 -12.07 -27.02 -1.27
C LEU A 207 -11.34 -26.99 -2.64
N GLU A 208 -10.00 -27.02 -2.62
CA GLU A 208 -9.16 -27.03 -3.84
C GLU A 208 -9.42 -28.25 -4.74
N ASP A 209 -9.70 -29.41 -4.14
CA ASP A 209 -10.05 -30.64 -4.85
C ASP A 209 -11.48 -30.62 -5.46
N ARG A 210 -12.19 -29.49 -5.30
CA ARG A 210 -13.57 -29.23 -5.74
C ARG A 210 -14.64 -29.98 -4.94
N THR A 211 -14.30 -30.60 -3.82
CA THR A 211 -15.29 -31.12 -2.87
C THR A 211 -15.95 -29.99 -2.08
N THR A 212 -17.18 -30.23 -1.61
CA THR A 212 -17.94 -29.26 -0.80
C THR A 212 -18.08 -29.78 0.62
N VAL A 213 -17.75 -28.95 1.60
CA VAL A 213 -17.88 -29.24 3.04
C VAL A 213 -18.84 -28.23 3.67
N ILE A 214 -19.68 -28.70 4.59
CA ILE A 214 -20.53 -27.82 5.40
C ILE A 214 -19.77 -27.44 6.66
N VAL A 215 -19.70 -26.15 6.93
CA VAL A 215 -19.08 -25.57 8.13
C VAL A 215 -20.21 -25.03 9.00
N ASN A 216 -20.35 -25.55 10.21
CA ASN A 216 -21.48 -25.26 11.11
C ASN A 216 -21.21 -24.14 12.11
N SER A 217 -19.95 -23.74 12.28
CA SER A 217 -19.60 -22.68 13.23
C SER A 217 -18.32 -21.94 12.84
N LYS A 218 -18.07 -20.82 13.52
CA LYS A 218 -16.85 -20.02 13.38
C LYS A 218 -15.61 -20.83 13.75
N GLU A 219 -15.72 -21.69 14.77
CA GLU A 219 -14.65 -22.57 15.24
C GLU A 219 -14.30 -23.62 14.18
N GLU A 220 -15.30 -24.24 13.53
CA GLU A 220 -15.06 -25.17 12.42
C GLU A 220 -14.39 -24.47 11.23
N LEU A 221 -14.78 -23.23 10.92
CA LEU A 221 -14.15 -22.44 9.86
C LEU A 221 -12.69 -22.11 10.17
N LEU A 222 -12.39 -21.79 11.44
CA LEU A 222 -11.03 -21.52 11.90
C LEU A 222 -10.17 -22.79 11.85
N ALA A 223 -10.69 -23.93 12.30
CA ALA A 223 -10.01 -25.21 12.21
C ALA A 223 -9.71 -25.59 10.75
N LEU A 224 -10.66 -25.36 9.84
CA LEU A 224 -10.46 -25.58 8.40
C LEU A 224 -9.42 -24.62 7.81
N LYS A 225 -9.36 -23.37 8.28
CA LYS A 225 -8.31 -22.42 7.88
C LYS A 225 -6.93 -22.87 8.36
N GLU A 226 -6.83 -23.41 9.57
CA GLU A 226 -5.57 -23.89 10.12
C GLU A 226 -5.03 -25.14 9.43
N SER A 227 -5.90 -25.97 8.85
CA SER A 227 -5.50 -27.13 8.05
C SER A 227 -4.98 -26.77 6.65
N CYS A 228 -5.19 -25.54 6.16
CA CYS A 228 -4.70 -25.07 4.85
C CYS A 228 -3.19 -24.71 4.81
N LYS A 229 -2.38 -25.20 5.75
CA LYS A 229 -0.94 -24.89 5.85
C LYS A 229 -0.08 -25.80 4.98
#